data_AF-A0A3D0YNC0-F1
#
_entry.id   AF-A0A3D0YNC0-F1
#
_cell.length_a   1.000
_cell.length_b   1.000
_cell.length_c   1.000
_cell.angle_alpha   90.00
_cell.angle_beta   90.00
_cell.angle_gamma   90.00
#
_symmetry.space_group_name_H-M   'P 1'
#
loop_
_entity.id
_entity.type
_entity.pdbx_description
1 polymer ?
#
loop_
_entity_poly.entity_id
_entity_poly.type
_entity_poly.pdbx_seq_one_letter_code
_entity_poly.pdbx_strand_id
1 'polypeptide(L)'
;MSDPLREFKDVSIVHFGDNAEQKFAAEQVIDQLLGEYGDEGMAESIPRVGEAPTMVQRIRGGLYTVCLLLCLVILGHFGFQVYFVKSVYDMGFTYWDEDGSYFENQMTKHLNRDERIILFGDQSLRSETERYRALWDLDITNPAYYFEYAMAYQGDHGTLPPDFIEYGEEIDPGNGWYAYIAAGFEADRVVVKSSTVSSRAPTRSRRSRGRRGKAAPPAPAASVPAIAKPTTKWHVNDEAKYTEVLRLYYAAAEAPRFQSNSKGLVCERLRLLNLENHDYTSRLGPIAYIAGQIAGQTVYGMKSNHVVKVLRAEAERCGLEKNPERLKKLLNAWKII
;
A
#
# COMPACT_ATOMS: atom_id res chain seq x y z
N MET A 1 -32.83 -58.16 36.56
CA MET A 1 -31.95 -57.46 37.54
C MET A 1 -30.55 -57.53 36.96
N SER A 2 -29.86 -56.40 36.78
CA SER A 2 -28.47 -56.39 36.33
C SER A 2 -27.59 -57.08 37.38
N ASP A 3 -26.56 -57.78 36.92
CA ASP A 3 -25.56 -58.40 37.80
C ASP A 3 -24.61 -57.30 38.31
N PRO A 4 -24.64 -56.96 39.62
CA PRO A 4 -23.86 -55.86 40.18
C PRO A 4 -22.36 -55.99 39.94
N LEU A 5 -21.87 -57.24 39.85
CA LEU A 5 -20.48 -57.55 39.56
C LEU A 5 -20.06 -57.09 38.16
N ARG A 6 -20.90 -57.37 37.18
CA ARG A 6 -20.64 -56.99 35.79
C ARG A 6 -20.66 -55.47 35.64
N GLU A 7 -21.62 -54.82 36.27
CA GLU A 7 -21.77 -53.36 36.25
C GLU A 7 -20.58 -52.65 36.93
N PHE A 8 -20.11 -53.17 38.05
CA PHE A 8 -18.92 -52.64 38.72
C PHE A 8 -17.64 -52.79 37.89
N LYS A 9 -17.45 -53.96 37.25
CA LYS A 9 -16.32 -54.17 36.33
C LYS A 9 -16.37 -53.19 35.16
N ASP A 10 -17.52 -53.09 34.50
CA ASP A 10 -17.70 -52.23 33.32
C ASP A 10 -17.39 -50.75 33.67
N VAL A 11 -17.89 -50.25 34.81
CA VAL A 11 -17.63 -48.87 35.26
C VAL A 11 -16.16 -48.65 35.66
N SER A 12 -15.51 -49.66 36.23
CA SER A 12 -14.10 -49.57 36.67
C SER A 12 -13.12 -49.59 35.50
N ILE A 13 -13.40 -50.35 34.44
CA ILE A 13 -12.49 -50.51 33.29
C ILE A 13 -12.71 -49.49 32.17
N VAL A 14 -13.87 -48.79 32.17
CA VAL A 14 -14.19 -47.72 31.21
C VAL A 14 -13.10 -46.64 31.16
N HIS A 15 -12.43 -46.39 32.29
CA HIS A 15 -11.37 -45.37 32.41
C HIS A 15 -10.10 -45.69 31.61
N PHE A 16 -9.90 -46.94 31.16
CA PHE A 16 -8.74 -47.34 30.35
C PHE A 16 -8.95 -47.17 28.83
N GLY A 17 -10.06 -46.55 28.39
CA GLY A 17 -10.28 -46.19 26.98
C GLY A 17 -10.30 -47.42 26.07
N ASP A 18 -9.48 -47.45 25.00
CA ASP A 18 -9.38 -48.59 24.07
C ASP A 18 -8.21 -49.54 24.37
N ASN A 19 -7.51 -49.35 25.49
CA ASN A 19 -6.32 -50.15 25.82
C ASN A 19 -6.71 -51.54 26.38
N ALA A 20 -6.78 -52.53 25.50
CA ALA A 20 -7.21 -53.89 25.83
C ALA A 20 -6.32 -54.58 26.90
N GLU A 21 -5.00 -54.35 26.88
CA GLU A 21 -4.08 -54.96 27.84
C GLU A 21 -4.33 -54.43 29.27
N GLN A 22 -4.55 -53.12 29.40
CA GLN A 22 -4.82 -52.50 30.70
C GLN A 22 -6.20 -52.88 31.23
N LYS A 23 -7.22 -52.99 30.37
CA LYS A 23 -8.54 -53.51 30.76
C LYS A 23 -8.45 -54.92 31.30
N PHE A 24 -7.74 -55.80 30.58
CA PHE A 24 -7.57 -57.19 30.98
C PHE A 24 -6.81 -57.33 32.32
N ALA A 25 -5.72 -56.59 32.49
CA ALA A 25 -4.98 -56.57 33.76
C ALA A 25 -5.83 -56.05 34.93
N ALA A 26 -6.65 -55.01 34.69
CA ALA A 26 -7.56 -54.47 35.69
C ALA A 26 -8.66 -55.46 36.07
N GLU A 27 -9.25 -56.18 35.11
CA GLU A 27 -10.24 -57.24 35.37
C GLU A 27 -9.65 -58.33 36.28
N GLN A 28 -8.42 -58.77 36.03
CA GLN A 28 -7.76 -59.79 36.85
C GLN A 28 -7.55 -59.34 38.30
N VAL A 29 -7.14 -58.08 38.50
CA VAL A 29 -6.96 -57.52 39.84
C VAL A 29 -8.30 -57.38 40.57
N ILE A 30 -9.35 -56.96 39.86
CA ILE A 30 -10.71 -56.88 40.42
C ILE A 30 -11.19 -58.27 40.84
N ASP A 31 -11.02 -59.29 40.00
CA ASP A 31 -11.40 -60.66 40.32
C ASP A 31 -10.63 -61.23 41.51
N GLN A 32 -9.33 -60.93 41.61
CA GLN A 32 -8.51 -61.33 42.75
C GLN A 32 -9.00 -60.69 44.05
N LEU A 33 -9.25 -59.38 44.04
CA LEU A 33 -9.72 -58.64 45.21
C LEU A 33 -11.11 -59.10 45.65
N LEU A 34 -12.00 -59.43 44.72
CA LEU A 34 -13.33 -59.95 45.04
C LEU A 34 -13.28 -61.35 45.64
N GLY A 35 -12.34 -62.19 45.17
CA GLY A 35 -12.07 -63.48 45.80
C GLY A 35 -11.54 -63.37 47.22
N GLU A 36 -10.84 -62.27 47.55
CA GLU A 36 -10.21 -62.05 48.85
C GLU A 36 -11.13 -61.34 49.86
N TYR A 37 -11.92 -60.36 49.42
CA TYR A 37 -12.69 -59.47 50.29
C TYR A 37 -14.22 -59.59 50.17
N GLY A 38 -14.74 -60.38 49.21
CA GLY A 38 -16.18 -60.52 48.95
C GLY A 38 -16.79 -59.37 48.16
N ASP A 39 -18.11 -59.43 47.91
CA ASP A 39 -18.87 -58.47 47.09
C ASP A 39 -19.67 -57.44 47.90
N GLU A 40 -19.52 -57.44 49.24
CA GLU A 40 -20.20 -56.51 50.15
C GLU A 40 -19.77 -55.05 49.88
N GLY A 41 -20.75 -54.16 49.69
CA GLY A 41 -20.51 -52.73 49.43
C GLY A 41 -20.26 -52.36 47.95
N MET A 42 -20.23 -53.32 47.04
CA MET A 42 -20.01 -53.07 45.61
C MET A 42 -21.11 -52.22 44.98
N ALA A 43 -22.38 -52.49 45.30
CA ALA A 43 -23.49 -51.68 44.80
C ALA A 43 -23.42 -50.21 45.24
N GLU A 44 -22.81 -49.94 46.40
CA GLU A 44 -22.62 -48.59 46.93
C GLU A 44 -21.42 -47.86 46.29
N SER A 45 -20.45 -48.60 45.76
CA SER A 45 -19.23 -48.04 45.15
C SER A 45 -19.40 -47.72 43.65
N ILE A 46 -20.29 -48.40 42.92
CA ILE A 46 -20.63 -48.13 41.52
C ILE A 46 -20.87 -46.62 41.23
N PRO A 47 -21.75 -45.90 41.96
CA PRO A 47 -21.99 -44.48 41.68
C PRO A 47 -20.75 -43.61 41.97
N ARG A 48 -19.94 -43.97 42.97
CA ARG A 48 -18.73 -43.20 43.34
C ARG A 48 -17.63 -43.32 42.29
N VAL A 49 -17.51 -44.46 41.62
CA VAL A 49 -16.54 -44.70 40.54
C VAL A 49 -17.03 -44.08 39.22
N GLY A 50 -18.34 -44.06 38.98
CA GLY A 50 -18.95 -43.44 37.79
C GLY A 50 -18.91 -41.91 37.79
N GLU A 51 -18.94 -41.26 38.95
CA GLU A 51 -19.04 -39.80 39.07
C GLU A 51 -17.71 -39.04 39.07
N ALA A 52 -16.56 -39.71 39.11
CA ALA A 52 -15.26 -39.06 39.21
C ALA A 52 -14.64 -38.78 37.82
N PRO A 53 -14.79 -37.57 37.23
CA PRO A 53 -13.89 -37.17 36.16
C PRO A 53 -12.49 -37.15 36.75
N THR A 54 -11.56 -37.90 36.15
CA THR A 54 -10.17 -37.94 36.63
C THR A 54 -9.66 -36.51 36.74
N MET A 55 -8.97 -36.18 37.84
CA MET A 55 -8.40 -34.84 38.08
C MET A 55 -7.65 -34.30 36.84
N VAL A 56 -7.04 -35.21 36.07
CA VAL A 56 -6.39 -34.97 34.78
C VAL A 56 -7.33 -34.41 33.71
N GLN A 57 -8.57 -34.90 33.58
CA GLN A 57 -9.56 -34.39 32.62
C GLN A 57 -10.03 -32.98 32.97
N ARG A 58 -10.24 -32.68 34.27
CA ARG A 58 -10.59 -31.32 34.72
C ARG A 58 -9.44 -30.34 34.47
N ILE A 59 -8.20 -30.74 34.76
CA ILE A 59 -7.00 -29.93 34.47
C ILE A 59 -6.85 -29.70 32.97
N ARG A 60 -7.02 -30.74 32.12
CA ARG A 60 -6.96 -30.60 30.66
C ARG A 60 -8.03 -29.66 30.13
N GLY A 61 -9.28 -29.79 30.57
CA GLY A 61 -10.38 -28.90 30.19
C GLY A 61 -10.12 -27.44 30.57
N GLY A 62 -9.59 -27.20 31.78
CA GLY A 62 -9.17 -25.87 32.22
C GLY A 62 -8.04 -25.30 31.34
N LEU A 63 -7.04 -26.13 31.02
CA LEU A 63 -5.90 -25.72 30.18
C LEU A 63 -6.34 -25.37 28.76
N TYR A 64 -7.24 -26.15 28.15
CA TYR A 64 -7.82 -25.82 26.84
C TYR A 64 -8.60 -24.51 26.88
N THR A 65 -9.35 -24.26 27.95
CA THR A 65 -10.13 -23.01 28.11
C THR A 65 -9.20 -21.81 28.23
N VAL A 66 -8.13 -21.90 29.02
CA VAL A 66 -7.12 -20.84 29.16
C VAL A 66 -6.39 -20.58 27.84
N CYS A 67 -5.98 -21.64 27.14
CA CYS A 67 -5.38 -21.52 25.81
C CYS A 67 -6.34 -20.86 24.82
N LEU A 68 -7.63 -21.21 24.83
CA LEU A 68 -8.63 -20.61 23.95
C LEU A 68 -8.82 -19.12 24.26
N LEU A 69 -8.90 -18.73 25.53
CA LEU A 69 -8.98 -17.33 25.93
C LEU A 69 -7.74 -16.52 25.52
N LEU A 70 -6.54 -17.08 25.71
CA LEU A 70 -5.29 -16.46 25.25
C LEU A 70 -5.26 -16.30 23.73
N CYS A 71 -5.67 -17.33 22.97
CA CYS A 71 -5.79 -17.25 21.53
C CYS A 71 -6.79 -16.17 21.10
N LEU A 72 -7.93 -16.03 21.78
CA LEU A 72 -8.91 -14.98 21.49
C LEU A 72 -8.39 -13.58 21.80
N VAL A 73 -7.63 -13.40 22.89
CA VAL A 73 -6.99 -12.11 23.20
C VAL A 73 -5.92 -11.77 22.17
N ILE A 74 -5.09 -12.74 21.77
CA ILE A 74 -4.06 -12.55 20.75
C ILE A 74 -4.72 -12.24 19.39
N LEU A 75 -5.74 -13.02 18.98
CA LEU A 75 -6.48 -12.79 17.74
C LEU A 75 -7.22 -11.45 17.76
N GLY A 76 -7.80 -11.05 18.90
CA GLY A 76 -8.43 -9.74 19.07
C GLY A 76 -7.42 -8.61 18.97
N HIS A 77 -6.25 -8.75 19.61
CA HIS A 77 -5.18 -7.76 19.53
C HIS A 77 -4.61 -7.64 18.11
N PHE A 78 -4.28 -8.76 17.45
CA PHE A 78 -3.80 -8.75 16.07
C PHE A 78 -4.88 -8.30 15.09
N GLY A 79 -6.13 -8.70 15.28
CA GLY A 79 -7.28 -8.24 14.49
C GLY A 79 -7.49 -6.73 14.62
N PHE A 80 -7.39 -6.19 15.83
CA PHE A 80 -7.43 -4.75 16.08
C PHE A 80 -6.25 -4.03 15.43
N GLN A 81 -5.03 -4.57 15.50
CA GLN A 81 -3.85 -4.00 14.83
C GLN A 81 -3.99 -4.02 13.31
N VAL A 82 -4.48 -5.11 12.71
CA VAL A 82 -4.72 -5.20 11.27
C VAL A 82 -5.85 -4.27 10.84
N TYR A 83 -6.93 -4.20 11.62
CA TYR A 83 -8.01 -3.24 11.40
C TYR A 83 -7.52 -1.80 11.54
N PHE A 84 -6.68 -1.51 12.52
CA PHE A 84 -6.08 -0.20 12.73
C PHE A 84 -5.15 0.15 11.56
N VAL A 85 -4.25 -0.74 11.15
CA VAL A 85 -3.37 -0.55 9.99
C VAL A 85 -4.19 -0.41 8.71
N LYS A 86 -5.26 -1.21 8.52
CA LYS A 86 -6.17 -1.05 7.40
C LYS A 86 -6.89 0.29 7.47
N SER A 87 -7.34 0.72 8.65
CA SER A 87 -7.99 2.01 8.84
C SER A 87 -7.03 3.17 8.60
N VAL A 88 -5.76 3.04 8.96
CA VAL A 88 -4.70 4.02 8.69
C VAL A 88 -4.32 4.02 7.20
N TYR A 89 -4.33 2.85 6.55
CA TYR A 89 -4.09 2.69 5.12
C TYR A 89 -5.25 3.27 4.30
N ASP A 90 -6.49 2.95 4.69
CA ASP A 90 -7.71 3.53 4.14
C ASP A 90 -7.69 5.04 4.41
N MET A 91 -7.39 5.49 5.62
CA MET A 91 -7.27 6.90 6.02
C MET A 91 -6.23 7.66 5.20
N GLY A 92 -5.07 7.06 4.91
CA GLY A 92 -4.07 7.64 4.00
C GLY A 92 -4.57 7.80 2.54
N PHE A 93 -5.63 7.10 2.15
CA PHE A 93 -6.28 7.18 0.82
C PHE A 93 -7.68 7.83 0.83
N THR A 94 -8.36 7.91 1.98
CA THR A 94 -9.73 8.43 2.17
C THR A 94 -9.75 9.63 3.12
N TYR A 95 -8.69 10.44 3.17
CA TYR A 95 -8.52 11.61 4.04
C TYR A 95 -9.45 12.80 3.71
N TRP A 96 -10.68 12.50 3.29
CA TRP A 96 -11.69 13.45 2.82
C TRP A 96 -13.12 13.08 3.27
N ASP A 97 -13.29 12.49 4.45
CA ASP A 97 -14.62 12.40 5.10
C ASP A 97 -14.56 12.47 6.64
N GLU A 98 -15.72 12.80 7.21
CA GLU A 98 -16.03 13.42 8.53
C GLU A 98 -15.29 12.93 9.79
N ASP A 99 -14.65 11.75 9.77
CA ASP A 99 -13.97 11.15 10.93
C ASP A 99 -12.49 11.56 11.08
N GLY A 100 -11.90 12.24 10.09
CA GLY A 100 -10.49 12.70 10.11
C GLY A 100 -10.16 13.68 11.24
N SER A 101 -11.18 14.33 11.82
CA SER A 101 -11.04 15.37 12.83
C SER A 101 -10.47 14.88 14.17
N TYR A 102 -10.74 13.64 14.59
CA TYR A 102 -10.24 13.14 15.88
C TYR A 102 -8.72 12.91 15.84
N PHE A 103 -8.24 12.30 14.76
CA PHE A 103 -6.83 11.98 14.61
C PHE A 103 -5.98 13.22 14.37
N GLU A 104 -6.46 14.13 13.52
CA GLU A 104 -5.83 15.45 13.33
C GLU A 104 -5.76 16.22 14.65
N ASN A 105 -6.86 16.27 15.42
CA ASN A 105 -6.86 16.97 16.71
C ASN A 105 -5.89 16.35 17.73
N GLN A 106 -5.73 15.02 17.74
CA GLN A 106 -4.75 14.37 18.63
C GLN A 106 -3.31 14.62 18.19
N MET A 107 -3.02 14.56 16.88
CA MET A 107 -1.69 14.84 16.33
C MET A 107 -1.29 16.31 16.44
N THR A 108 -2.25 17.23 16.46
CA THR A 108 -2.00 18.68 16.38
C THR A 108 -2.33 19.43 17.67
N LYS A 109 -2.69 18.72 18.75
CA LYS A 109 -3.10 19.37 20.02
C LYS A 109 -2.06 20.36 20.56
N HIS A 110 -0.78 20.11 20.31
CA HIS A 110 0.34 20.97 20.74
C HIS A 110 0.70 22.06 19.72
N LEU A 111 0.09 22.03 18.54
CA LEU A 111 0.39 22.96 17.45
C LEU A 111 -0.56 24.16 17.46
N ASN A 112 0.02 25.33 17.18
CA ASN A 112 -0.72 26.56 16.98
C ASN A 112 -1.44 26.55 15.61
N ARG A 113 -2.19 27.63 15.31
CA ARG A 113 -2.96 27.75 14.06
C ARG A 113 -2.08 27.62 12.82
N ASP A 114 -0.98 28.37 12.76
CA ASP A 114 -0.15 28.45 11.56
C ASP A 114 0.60 27.13 11.33
N GLU A 115 1.05 26.47 12.40
CA GLU A 115 1.66 25.13 12.34
C GLU A 115 0.68 24.06 11.83
N ARG A 116 -0.62 24.18 12.19
CA ARG A 116 -1.66 23.29 11.63
C ARG A 116 -1.87 23.56 10.15
N ILE A 117 -1.88 24.82 9.72
CA ILE A 117 -1.98 25.21 8.31
C ILE A 117 -0.78 24.67 7.52
N ILE A 118 0.44 24.70 8.07
CA ILE A 118 1.63 24.11 7.42
C ILE A 118 1.46 22.61 7.16
N LEU A 119 0.81 21.89 8.07
CA LEU A 119 0.51 20.47 7.88
C LEU A 119 -0.64 20.22 6.91
N PHE A 120 -1.79 20.86 7.10
CA PHE A 120 -3.03 20.43 6.45
C PHE A 120 -3.66 21.47 5.53
N GLY A 121 -3.12 22.70 5.46
CA GLY A 121 -3.88 23.86 5.00
C GLY A 121 -4.98 24.24 5.99
N ASP A 122 -5.76 25.27 5.69
CA ASP A 122 -6.86 25.69 6.57
C ASP A 122 -8.09 24.79 6.41
N GLN A 123 -8.14 23.72 7.22
CA GLN A 123 -9.21 22.71 7.20
C GLN A 123 -10.62 23.24 7.49
N SER A 124 -10.76 24.50 7.92
CA SER A 124 -12.09 25.14 8.04
C SER A 124 -12.72 25.46 6.68
N LEU A 125 -11.90 25.50 5.62
CA LEU A 125 -12.33 25.81 4.26
C LEU A 125 -12.69 24.54 3.50
N ARG A 126 -13.63 24.64 2.55
CA ARG A 126 -14.14 23.47 1.79
C ARG A 126 -13.32 23.17 0.54
N SER A 127 -12.91 24.20 -0.20
CA SER A 127 -12.11 24.03 -1.41
C SER A 127 -10.66 23.71 -1.05
N GLU A 128 -10.05 22.77 -1.77
CA GLU A 128 -8.63 22.48 -1.60
C GLU A 128 -7.77 23.69 -1.96
N THR A 129 -8.13 24.43 -3.02
CA THR A 129 -7.50 25.70 -3.38
C THR A 129 -7.52 26.70 -2.23
N GLU A 130 -8.67 26.87 -1.57
CA GLU A 130 -8.80 27.81 -0.46
C GLU A 130 -7.97 27.37 0.76
N ARG A 131 -7.93 26.07 1.06
CA ARG A 131 -7.10 25.50 2.14
C ARG A 131 -5.63 25.82 1.96
N TYR A 132 -5.10 25.60 0.76
CA TYR A 132 -3.68 25.83 0.47
C TYR A 132 -3.38 27.29 0.10
N ARG A 133 -4.38 28.08 -0.26
CA ARG A 133 -4.25 29.54 -0.30
C ARG A 133 -3.93 30.08 1.08
N ALA A 134 -4.61 29.62 2.12
CA ALA A 134 -4.30 30.01 3.49
C ALA A 134 -2.87 29.61 3.92
N LEU A 135 -2.33 28.50 3.40
CA LEU A 135 -0.92 28.15 3.59
C LEU A 135 0.00 29.15 2.88
N TRP A 136 -0.28 29.47 1.63
CA TRP A 136 0.49 30.46 0.87
C TRP A 136 0.43 31.85 1.51
N ASP A 137 -0.71 32.27 2.06
CA ASP A 137 -0.87 33.55 2.74
C ASP A 137 0.00 33.68 4.02
N LEU A 138 0.48 32.58 4.62
CA LEU A 138 1.41 32.63 5.75
C LEU A 138 2.77 33.22 5.35
N ASP A 139 3.24 32.89 4.14
CA ASP A 139 4.45 33.45 3.55
C ASP A 139 4.34 33.40 2.02
N ILE A 140 3.88 34.52 1.46
CA ILE A 140 3.63 34.65 0.02
C ILE A 140 4.89 34.52 -0.83
N THR A 141 6.06 34.70 -0.22
CA THR A 141 7.37 34.61 -0.88
C THR A 141 7.94 33.19 -0.84
N ASN A 142 7.32 32.27 -0.09
CA ASN A 142 7.78 30.90 0.04
C ASN A 142 7.43 30.07 -1.21
N PRO A 143 8.42 29.63 -2.01
CA PRO A 143 8.17 28.91 -3.25
C PRO A 143 7.46 27.55 -3.05
N ALA A 144 7.67 26.90 -1.89
CA ALA A 144 7.04 25.62 -1.59
C ALA A 144 5.56 25.79 -1.27
N TYR A 145 5.19 26.85 -0.55
CA TYR A 145 3.79 27.11 -0.19
C TYR A 145 2.98 27.51 -1.42
N TYR A 146 3.56 28.37 -2.28
CA TYR A 146 2.96 28.71 -3.56
C TYR A 146 2.74 27.47 -4.45
N PHE A 147 3.69 26.54 -4.48
CA PHE A 147 3.55 25.32 -5.28
C PHE A 147 2.37 24.45 -4.81
N GLU A 148 2.17 24.27 -3.50
CA GLU A 148 1.03 23.50 -2.97
C GLU A 148 -0.30 24.18 -3.32
N TYR A 149 -0.37 25.52 -3.22
CA TYR A 149 -1.51 26.30 -3.71
C TYR A 149 -1.76 26.09 -5.21
N ALA A 150 -0.73 26.18 -6.06
CA ALA A 150 -0.89 26.04 -7.50
C ALA A 150 -1.36 24.63 -7.90
N MET A 151 -0.93 23.60 -7.17
CA MET A 151 -1.41 22.23 -7.37
C MET A 151 -2.87 22.06 -6.93
N ALA A 152 -3.24 22.63 -5.78
CA ALA A 152 -4.62 22.64 -5.32
C ALA A 152 -5.55 23.40 -6.29
N TYR A 153 -5.10 24.56 -6.79
CA TYR A 153 -5.77 25.33 -7.82
C TYR A 153 -6.02 24.47 -9.07
N GLN A 154 -5.02 23.71 -9.50
CA GLN A 154 -5.15 22.80 -10.62
C GLN A 154 -6.16 21.67 -10.35
N GLY A 155 -6.21 21.13 -9.14
CA GLY A 155 -7.20 20.14 -8.73
C GLY A 155 -8.63 20.65 -8.92
N ASP A 156 -8.91 21.86 -8.41
CA ASP A 156 -10.26 22.45 -8.45
C ASP A 156 -10.63 23.04 -9.83
N HIS A 157 -9.68 23.63 -10.56
CA HIS A 157 -9.93 24.39 -11.80
C HIS A 157 -9.50 23.66 -13.07
N GLY A 158 -8.80 22.53 -12.95
CA GLY A 158 -8.28 21.75 -14.08
C GLY A 158 -7.10 22.38 -14.83
N THR A 159 -6.65 23.57 -14.44
CA THR A 159 -5.55 24.34 -15.06
C THR A 159 -4.66 24.95 -13.98
N LEU A 160 -3.40 25.24 -14.31
CA LEU A 160 -2.53 25.99 -13.39
C LEU A 160 -3.01 27.45 -13.25
N PRO A 161 -2.61 28.18 -12.19
CA PRO A 161 -2.78 29.62 -12.12
C PRO A 161 -2.28 30.31 -13.40
N PRO A 162 -3.00 31.30 -13.97
CA PRO A 162 -2.61 31.94 -15.24
C PRO A 162 -1.22 32.58 -15.21
N ASP A 163 -0.81 33.08 -14.06
CA ASP A 163 0.46 33.72 -13.74
C ASP A 163 1.50 32.73 -13.16
N PHE A 164 1.27 31.41 -13.27
CA PHE A 164 2.09 30.40 -12.58
C PHE A 164 3.60 30.54 -12.81
N ILE A 165 4.01 30.79 -14.05
CA ILE A 165 5.41 30.96 -14.42
C ILE A 165 5.91 32.35 -14.01
N GLU A 166 5.12 33.40 -14.22
CA GLU A 166 5.49 34.78 -13.90
C GLU A 166 5.71 34.96 -12.39
N TYR A 167 4.76 34.49 -11.58
CA TYR A 167 4.88 34.54 -10.12
C TYR A 167 6.00 33.62 -9.61
N GLY A 168 6.21 32.46 -10.25
CA GLY A 168 7.33 31.57 -9.95
C GLY A 168 8.69 32.25 -10.17
N GLU A 169 8.84 33.04 -11.24
CA GLU A 169 10.06 33.81 -11.50
C GLU A 169 10.25 34.95 -10.49
N GLU A 170 9.18 35.55 -9.98
CA GLU A 170 9.25 36.60 -8.95
C GLU A 170 9.79 36.05 -7.62
N ILE A 171 9.23 34.92 -7.14
CA ILE A 171 9.58 34.36 -5.82
C ILE A 171 10.79 33.42 -5.86
N ASP A 172 11.11 32.87 -7.04
CA ASP A 172 12.14 31.86 -7.21
C ASP A 172 12.88 32.05 -8.56
N PRO A 173 13.60 33.18 -8.73
CA PRO A 173 14.14 33.62 -10.01
C PRO A 173 15.12 32.62 -10.65
N GLY A 174 15.03 32.47 -11.96
CA GLY A 174 15.88 31.60 -12.77
C GLY A 174 15.66 30.10 -12.56
N ASN A 175 14.58 29.68 -11.91
CA ASN A 175 14.28 28.26 -11.71
C ASN A 175 13.43 27.67 -12.84
N GLY A 176 14.04 26.80 -13.65
CA GLY A 176 13.37 26.09 -14.74
C GLY A 176 12.27 25.12 -14.30
N TRP A 177 12.16 24.85 -12.99
CA TRP A 177 11.14 23.97 -12.42
C TRP A 177 9.71 24.37 -12.82
N TYR A 178 9.37 25.66 -12.78
CA TYR A 178 8.02 26.15 -13.10
C TYR A 178 7.64 25.90 -14.56
N ALA A 179 8.56 26.20 -15.49
CA ALA A 179 8.37 25.93 -16.91
C ALA A 179 8.20 24.43 -17.18
N TYR A 180 8.95 23.57 -16.48
CA TYR A 180 8.83 22.13 -16.62
C TYR A 180 7.49 21.58 -16.09
N ILE A 181 7.01 22.09 -14.97
CA ILE A 181 5.69 21.73 -14.44
C ILE A 181 4.59 22.16 -15.40
N ALA A 182 4.63 23.39 -15.91
CA ALA A 182 3.69 23.88 -16.92
C ALA A 182 3.70 22.99 -18.17
N ALA A 183 4.89 22.59 -18.64
CA ALA A 183 5.04 21.64 -19.75
C ALA A 183 4.35 20.30 -19.47
N GLY A 184 4.43 19.79 -18.24
CA GLY A 184 3.77 18.55 -17.82
C GLY A 184 2.25 18.60 -17.87
N PHE A 185 1.66 19.75 -17.51
CA PHE A 185 0.22 19.96 -17.60
C PHE A 185 -0.25 20.16 -19.04
N GLU A 186 0.51 20.91 -19.85
CA GLU A 186 0.18 21.08 -21.27
C GLU A 186 0.37 19.80 -22.10
N ALA A 187 1.30 18.91 -21.70
CA ALA A 187 1.59 17.67 -22.42
C ALA A 187 0.50 16.60 -22.34
N ASP A 188 -0.53 16.79 -21.51
CA ASP A 188 -1.59 15.81 -21.38
C ASP A 188 -2.36 15.63 -22.70
N ARG A 189 -2.51 14.38 -23.12
CA ARG A 189 -3.17 13.96 -24.38
C ARG A 189 -2.64 14.58 -25.69
N VAL A 190 -1.57 15.39 -25.66
CA VAL A 190 -0.94 15.98 -26.85
C VAL A 190 -0.39 14.90 -27.78
N VAL A 191 0.18 13.84 -27.20
CA VAL A 191 0.75 12.72 -27.95
C VAL A 191 0.10 11.41 -27.54
N VAL A 192 -0.36 10.65 -28.53
CA VAL A 192 -0.91 9.31 -28.35
C VAL A 192 -0.05 8.27 -29.04
N LYS A 193 0.02 7.09 -28.43
CA LYS A 193 0.66 5.93 -29.04
C LYS A 193 -0.28 5.38 -30.12
N SER A 194 0.17 5.35 -31.36
CA SER A 194 -0.53 4.64 -32.42
C SER A 194 -0.40 3.15 -32.14
N SER A 195 -1.29 2.58 -31.31
CA SER A 195 -1.47 1.14 -31.33
C SER A 195 -2.02 0.81 -32.71
N THR A 196 -1.29 0.00 -33.48
CA THR A 196 -1.81 -0.73 -34.63
C THR A 196 -3.24 -1.16 -34.32
N VAL A 197 -4.19 -0.75 -35.15
CA VAL A 197 -5.54 -1.31 -35.21
C VAL A 197 -5.43 -2.82 -35.07
N SER A 198 -5.77 -3.34 -33.89
CA SER A 198 -5.63 -4.77 -33.60
C SER A 198 -6.66 -5.49 -34.44
N SER A 199 -6.21 -6.13 -35.52
CA SER A 199 -6.93 -7.23 -36.13
C SER A 199 -7.12 -8.30 -35.06
N ARG A 200 -8.30 -8.30 -34.45
CA ARG A 200 -8.75 -9.33 -33.51
C ARG A 200 -8.91 -10.63 -34.30
N ALA A 201 -7.82 -11.39 -34.46
CA ALA A 201 -7.92 -12.79 -34.87
C ALA A 201 -8.45 -13.60 -33.66
N PRO A 202 -9.48 -14.44 -33.82
CA PRO A 202 -10.09 -15.13 -32.71
C PRO A 202 -9.15 -16.18 -32.14
N THR A 203 -9.02 -16.16 -30.82
CA THR A 203 -8.18 -17.03 -30.01
C THR A 203 -8.67 -18.48 -30.16
N ARG A 204 -7.92 -19.30 -30.89
CA ARG A 204 -8.18 -20.74 -30.97
C ARG A 204 -7.80 -21.38 -29.63
N SER A 205 -8.79 -21.98 -28.97
CA SER A 205 -8.68 -22.64 -27.68
C SER A 205 -7.56 -23.69 -27.66
N ARG A 206 -6.64 -23.56 -26.71
CA ARG A 206 -5.58 -24.54 -26.45
C ARG A 206 -6.12 -25.66 -25.55
N ARG A 207 -6.45 -26.81 -26.14
CA ARG A 207 -6.74 -28.06 -25.42
C ARG A 207 -6.17 -29.25 -26.18
N SER A 208 -5.04 -29.79 -25.68
CA SER A 208 -4.82 -31.25 -25.62
C SER A 208 -3.48 -31.57 -24.96
N ARG A 209 -3.60 -32.24 -23.82
CA ARG A 209 -2.60 -33.07 -23.13
C ARG A 209 -2.21 -34.23 -24.07
N GLY A 210 -0.92 -34.57 -24.18
CA GLY A 210 -0.54 -35.81 -24.86
C GLY A 210 0.95 -36.03 -25.14
N ARG A 211 1.57 -36.83 -24.27
CA ARG A 211 2.56 -37.89 -24.57
C ARG A 211 4.05 -37.53 -24.80
N ARG A 212 4.87 -38.14 -23.92
CA ARG A 212 6.33 -38.35 -23.94
C ARG A 212 6.85 -38.87 -25.29
N GLY A 213 8.05 -38.41 -25.68
CA GLY A 213 8.88 -39.08 -26.68
C GLY A 213 10.22 -38.40 -26.99
N LYS A 214 11.30 -38.93 -26.38
CA LYS A 214 12.72 -38.98 -26.78
C LYS A 214 13.52 -37.69 -27.07
N ALA A 215 14.70 -37.66 -26.45
CA ALA A 215 15.73 -36.63 -26.52
C ALA A 215 16.39 -36.50 -27.90
N ALA A 216 16.68 -35.26 -28.28
CA ALA A 216 17.53 -34.87 -29.39
C ALA A 216 18.63 -33.91 -28.86
N PRO A 217 19.85 -33.91 -29.44
CA PRO A 217 21.04 -33.28 -28.88
C PRO A 217 21.00 -31.74 -28.90
N PRO A 218 21.78 -31.06 -28.05
CA PRO A 218 21.72 -29.61 -27.92
C PRO A 218 22.26 -28.92 -29.19
N ALA A 219 21.42 -28.05 -29.77
CA ALA A 219 21.81 -27.13 -30.84
C ALA A 219 22.77 -26.05 -30.31
N PRO A 220 23.72 -25.56 -31.13
CA PRO A 220 24.73 -24.62 -30.68
C PRO A 220 24.14 -23.22 -30.39
N ALA A 221 24.71 -22.62 -29.35
CA ALA A 221 24.71 -21.21 -28.92
C ALA A 221 23.59 -20.29 -29.47
N ALA A 222 22.77 -19.82 -28.54
CA ALA A 222 21.82 -18.73 -28.71
C ALA A 222 22.41 -17.58 -29.52
N SER A 223 21.88 -17.36 -30.72
CA SER A 223 21.93 -16.04 -31.34
C SER A 223 21.26 -15.06 -30.39
N VAL A 224 22.01 -14.02 -29.99
CA VAL A 224 21.47 -12.90 -29.22
C VAL A 224 20.19 -12.44 -29.95
N PRO A 225 19.01 -12.46 -29.31
CA PRO A 225 17.81 -12.00 -29.96
C PRO A 225 18.03 -10.54 -30.36
N ALA A 226 18.07 -10.27 -31.67
CA ALA A 226 18.10 -8.92 -32.17
C ALA A 226 16.95 -8.16 -31.52
N ILE A 227 17.27 -7.10 -30.78
CA ILE A 227 16.30 -6.22 -30.14
C ILE A 227 15.37 -5.74 -31.26
N ALA A 228 14.14 -6.26 -31.29
CA ALA A 228 13.13 -5.82 -32.23
C ALA A 228 12.97 -4.31 -32.06
N LYS A 229 13.28 -3.52 -33.10
CA LYS A 229 13.06 -2.08 -33.09
C LYS A 229 11.58 -1.84 -32.77
N PRO A 230 11.23 -1.18 -31.65
CA PRO A 230 9.83 -0.91 -31.37
C PRO A 230 9.30 0.02 -32.46
N THR A 231 8.41 -0.48 -33.31
CA THR A 231 7.65 0.27 -34.33
C THR A 231 6.50 1.07 -33.69
N THR A 232 6.75 1.62 -32.51
CA THR A 232 5.78 2.51 -31.87
C THR A 232 5.86 3.86 -32.56
N LYS A 233 4.86 4.16 -33.41
CA LYS A 233 4.70 5.51 -33.98
C LYS A 233 3.90 6.38 -33.02
N TRP A 234 4.43 7.54 -32.70
CA TRP A 234 3.71 8.55 -31.92
C TRP A 234 2.89 9.45 -32.86
N HIS A 235 1.66 9.77 -32.46
CA HIS A 235 0.79 10.70 -33.16
C HIS A 235 0.60 11.96 -32.33
N VAL A 236 0.82 13.14 -32.93
CA VAL A 236 0.59 14.45 -32.31
C VAL A 236 -0.84 14.87 -32.61
N ASN A 237 -1.65 15.04 -31.57
CA ASN A 237 -3.07 15.41 -31.70
C ASN A 237 -3.29 16.92 -31.74
N ASP A 238 -2.37 17.69 -31.16
CA ASP A 238 -2.45 19.15 -31.06
C ASP A 238 -1.05 19.73 -31.28
N GLU A 239 -0.83 20.30 -32.46
CA GLU A 239 0.49 20.81 -32.87
C GLU A 239 0.86 22.10 -32.12
N ALA A 240 -0.14 22.91 -31.73
CA ALA A 240 0.09 24.14 -30.98
C ALA A 240 0.56 23.82 -29.57
N LYS A 241 -0.16 22.93 -28.87
CA LYS A 241 0.26 22.46 -27.54
C LYS A 241 1.57 21.68 -27.59
N TYR A 242 1.80 20.89 -28.63
CA TYR A 242 3.07 20.19 -28.83
C TYR A 242 4.25 21.15 -28.90
N THR A 243 4.11 22.23 -29.68
CA THR A 243 5.12 23.28 -29.81
C THR A 243 5.34 24.00 -28.49
N GLU A 244 4.26 24.30 -27.78
CA GLU A 244 4.31 24.98 -26.48
C GLU A 244 5.00 24.13 -25.40
N VAL A 245 4.71 22.83 -25.33
CA VAL A 245 5.39 21.90 -24.41
C VAL A 245 6.89 21.87 -24.69
N LEU A 246 7.31 21.82 -25.95
CA LEU A 246 8.72 21.85 -26.31
C LEU A 246 9.37 23.19 -25.95
N ARG A 247 8.66 24.32 -26.17
CA ARG A 247 9.13 25.65 -25.78
C ARG A 247 9.37 25.72 -24.26
N LEU A 248 8.40 25.29 -23.47
CA LEU A 248 8.49 25.26 -22.00
C LEU A 248 9.59 24.31 -21.51
N TYR A 249 9.71 23.12 -22.12
CA TYR A 249 10.78 22.17 -21.81
C TYR A 249 12.17 22.74 -22.09
N TYR A 250 12.37 23.40 -23.23
CA TYR A 250 13.66 24.04 -23.51
C TYR A 250 13.93 25.23 -22.60
N ALA A 251 12.92 26.05 -22.30
CA ALA A 251 13.05 27.14 -21.33
C ALA A 251 13.48 26.62 -19.95
N ALA A 252 12.91 25.48 -19.51
CA ALA A 252 13.31 24.83 -18.26
C ALA A 252 14.78 24.37 -18.27
N ALA A 253 15.25 23.81 -19.39
CA ALA A 253 16.63 23.36 -19.53
C ALA A 253 17.65 24.50 -19.72
N GLU A 254 17.22 25.64 -20.24
CA GLU A 254 18.06 26.83 -20.43
C GLU A 254 18.15 27.68 -19.15
N ALA A 255 17.32 27.40 -18.14
CA ALA A 255 17.30 28.12 -16.88
C ALA A 255 18.58 27.90 -16.04
N PRO A 256 19.05 28.91 -15.29
CA PRO A 256 20.24 28.80 -14.43
C PRO A 256 20.19 27.68 -13.39
N ARG A 257 19.00 27.32 -12.92
CA ARG A 257 18.81 26.26 -11.92
C ARG A 257 17.54 25.46 -12.20
N PHE A 258 17.51 24.24 -11.69
CA PHE A 258 16.38 23.34 -11.78
C PHE A 258 16.20 22.61 -10.45
N GLN A 259 15.29 23.10 -9.61
CA GLN A 259 15.12 22.57 -8.25
C GLN A 259 13.66 22.59 -7.81
N SER A 260 13.18 21.47 -7.27
CA SER A 260 11.91 21.43 -6.54
C SER A 260 12.11 21.98 -5.13
N ASN A 261 11.21 22.86 -4.70
CA ASN A 261 11.19 23.43 -3.34
C ASN A 261 10.42 22.55 -2.33
N SER A 262 9.86 21.40 -2.75
CA SER A 262 8.99 20.59 -1.90
C SER A 262 9.70 19.92 -0.72
N LYS A 263 11.02 19.64 -0.84
CA LYS A 263 11.79 18.98 0.22
C LYS A 263 11.79 19.79 1.52
N GLY A 264 11.91 21.12 1.43
CA GLY A 264 11.95 21.99 2.60
C GLY A 264 10.67 21.88 3.43
N LEU A 265 9.53 21.99 2.75
CA LEU A 265 8.20 21.86 3.36
C LEU A 265 7.96 20.46 3.96
N VAL A 266 8.38 19.39 3.27
CA VAL A 266 8.28 18.03 3.83
C VAL A 266 9.10 17.90 5.12
N CYS A 267 10.32 18.44 5.16
CA CYS A 267 11.13 18.45 6.37
C CYS A 267 10.51 19.28 7.49
N GLU A 268 9.88 20.40 7.18
CA GLU A 268 9.14 21.23 8.14
C GLU A 268 7.95 20.46 8.73
N ARG A 269 7.10 19.88 7.87
CA ARG A 269 5.97 19.03 8.28
C ARG A 269 6.41 17.87 9.17
N LEU A 270 7.53 17.21 8.84
CA LEU A 270 8.10 16.13 9.65
C LEU A 270 8.51 16.59 11.06
N ARG A 271 9.05 17.81 11.20
CA ARG A 271 9.41 18.36 12.51
C ARG A 271 8.18 18.64 13.36
N LEU A 272 7.13 19.21 12.77
CA LEU A 272 5.87 19.53 13.46
C LEU A 272 5.16 18.27 13.99
N LEU A 273 5.27 17.16 13.27
CA LEU A 273 4.69 15.86 13.67
C LEU A 273 5.42 15.21 14.87
N ASN A 274 6.60 15.68 15.24
CA ASN A 274 7.36 15.27 16.44
C ASN A 274 7.35 13.75 16.72
N LEU A 275 7.80 12.96 15.75
CA LEU A 275 7.72 11.48 15.78
C LEU A 275 8.50 10.83 16.92
N GLU A 276 9.45 11.55 17.52
CA GLU A 276 10.35 11.02 18.56
C GLU A 276 9.61 10.66 19.85
N ASN A 277 8.54 11.40 20.18
CA ASN A 277 7.78 11.23 21.43
C ASN A 277 6.60 10.26 21.34
N HIS A 278 6.43 9.58 20.21
CA HIS A 278 5.31 8.69 19.95
C HIS A 278 5.70 7.21 20.15
N ASP A 279 4.79 6.41 20.70
CA ASP A 279 4.89 4.95 20.67
C ASP A 279 4.72 4.41 19.22
N TYR A 280 5.03 3.13 18.99
CA TYR A 280 5.04 2.56 17.64
C TYR A 280 3.71 2.73 16.90
N THR A 281 2.59 2.54 17.61
CA THR A 281 1.24 2.66 17.06
C THR A 281 0.86 4.10 16.74
N SER A 282 1.23 5.07 17.59
CA SER A 282 0.90 6.48 17.39
C SER A 282 1.74 7.13 16.29
N ARG A 283 2.87 6.51 15.90
CA ARG A 283 3.66 6.92 14.72
C ARG A 283 3.00 6.59 13.39
N LEU A 284 2.07 5.62 13.36
CA LEU A 284 1.54 5.10 12.09
C LEU A 284 0.78 6.16 11.30
N GLY A 285 -0.02 7.01 11.93
CA GLY A 285 -0.77 8.00 11.18
C GLY A 285 0.03 9.23 10.73
N PRO A 286 0.99 9.79 11.50
CA PRO A 286 1.97 10.72 10.94
C PRO A 286 2.74 10.14 9.74
N ILE A 287 3.15 8.86 9.82
CA ILE A 287 3.82 8.17 8.72
C ILE A 287 2.90 8.05 7.51
N ALA A 288 1.64 7.66 7.72
CA ALA A 288 0.64 7.54 6.67
C ALA A 288 0.33 8.89 6.02
N TYR A 289 0.21 9.95 6.81
CA TYR A 289 0.03 11.31 6.32
C TYR A 289 1.22 11.76 5.44
N ILE A 290 2.47 11.59 5.90
CA ILE A 290 3.65 11.93 5.10
C ILE A 290 3.74 11.06 3.84
N ALA A 291 3.43 9.77 3.94
CA ALA A 291 3.40 8.88 2.79
C ALA A 291 2.33 9.33 1.77
N GLY A 292 1.16 9.76 2.23
CA GLY A 292 0.10 10.33 1.39
C GLY A 292 0.54 11.63 0.70
N GLN A 293 1.22 12.54 1.42
CA GLN A 293 1.77 13.77 0.85
C GLN A 293 2.83 13.48 -0.23
N ILE A 294 3.74 12.55 0.02
CA ILE A 294 4.76 12.13 -0.96
C ILE A 294 4.10 11.43 -2.17
N ALA A 295 3.09 10.60 -1.94
CA ALA A 295 2.33 9.95 -3.01
C ALA A 295 1.56 10.97 -3.87
N GLY A 296 0.95 11.98 -3.25
CA GLY A 296 0.33 13.11 -3.94
C GLY A 296 1.33 13.89 -4.79
N GLN A 297 2.52 14.18 -4.25
CA GLN A 297 3.62 14.76 -5.04
C GLN A 297 4.08 13.84 -6.18
N THR A 298 3.95 12.52 -6.02
CA THR A 298 4.21 11.55 -7.10
C THR A 298 3.15 11.63 -8.20
N VAL A 299 1.90 12.03 -7.92
CA VAL A 299 0.86 12.28 -8.94
C VAL A 299 1.23 13.45 -9.85
N TYR A 300 1.79 14.52 -9.29
CA TYR A 300 2.36 15.62 -10.09
C TYR A 300 3.63 15.19 -10.81
N GLY A 301 4.46 14.36 -10.15
CA GLY A 301 5.55 13.64 -10.78
C GLY A 301 5.11 12.79 -11.98
N MET A 302 3.90 12.21 -11.97
CA MET A 302 3.37 11.48 -13.13
C MET A 302 3.09 12.39 -14.33
N LYS A 303 2.92 13.70 -14.15
CA LYS A 303 2.79 14.64 -15.28
C LYS A 303 4.07 14.75 -16.10
N SER A 304 5.24 14.54 -15.49
CA SER A 304 6.52 14.40 -16.20
C SER A 304 6.50 13.29 -17.26
N ASN A 305 5.74 12.21 -17.03
CA ASN A 305 5.61 11.12 -18.00
C ASN A 305 4.92 11.58 -19.30
N HIS A 306 4.06 12.60 -19.25
CA HIS A 306 3.47 13.18 -20.46
C HIS A 306 4.51 13.96 -21.26
N VAL A 307 5.37 14.75 -20.59
CA VAL A 307 6.52 15.40 -21.24
C VAL A 307 7.39 14.35 -21.92
N VAL A 308 7.74 13.25 -21.24
CA VAL A 308 8.53 12.15 -21.83
C VAL A 308 7.91 11.58 -23.10
N LYS A 309 6.58 11.48 -23.20
CA LYS A 309 5.90 11.04 -24.44
C LYS A 309 6.12 12.06 -25.58
N VAL A 310 6.02 13.35 -25.29
CA VAL A 310 6.29 14.44 -26.23
C VAL A 310 7.75 14.38 -26.72
N LEU A 311 8.72 14.22 -25.80
CA LEU A 311 10.13 14.12 -26.16
C LEU A 311 10.44 12.89 -27.01
N ARG A 312 9.78 11.75 -26.75
CA ARG A 312 9.91 10.54 -27.58
C ARG A 312 9.36 10.77 -28.99
N ALA A 313 8.22 11.44 -29.12
CA ALA A 313 7.66 11.83 -30.40
C ALA A 313 8.58 12.81 -31.15
N GLU A 314 9.19 13.75 -30.43
CA GLU A 314 10.14 14.71 -31.02
C GLU A 314 11.41 14.03 -31.51
N ALA A 315 11.96 13.09 -30.73
CA ALA A 315 13.10 12.30 -31.16
C ALA A 315 12.78 11.46 -32.42
N GLU A 316 11.57 10.88 -32.50
CA GLU A 316 11.11 10.18 -33.70
C GLU A 316 11.02 11.15 -34.91
N ARG A 317 10.39 12.32 -34.72
CA ARG A 317 10.25 13.35 -35.75
C ARG A 317 11.61 13.82 -36.27
N CYS A 318 12.57 14.10 -35.39
CA CYS A 318 13.94 14.47 -35.78
C CYS A 318 14.62 13.39 -36.61
N GLY A 319 14.40 12.11 -36.27
CA GLY A 319 14.94 10.98 -37.03
C GLY A 319 14.33 10.85 -38.43
N LEU A 320 13.01 11.05 -38.54
CA LEU A 320 12.30 11.04 -39.83
C LEU A 320 12.70 12.22 -40.73
N GLU A 321 12.84 13.40 -40.16
CA GLU A 321 13.25 14.63 -40.85
C GLU A 321 14.76 14.68 -41.12
N LYS A 322 15.54 13.73 -40.60
CA LYS A 322 17.02 13.71 -40.65
C LYS A 322 17.63 15.03 -40.15
N ASN A 323 17.11 15.54 -39.02
CA ASN A 323 17.58 16.79 -38.41
C ASN A 323 18.44 16.50 -37.15
N PRO A 324 19.76 16.29 -37.30
CA PRO A 324 20.64 15.92 -36.18
C PRO A 324 20.83 17.05 -35.16
N GLU A 325 20.76 18.32 -35.59
CA GLU A 325 20.94 19.47 -34.69
C GLU A 325 19.77 19.59 -33.71
N ARG A 326 18.54 19.40 -34.20
CA ARG A 326 17.33 19.40 -33.36
C ARG A 326 17.36 18.24 -32.35
N LEU A 327 17.78 17.05 -32.79
CA LEU A 327 17.97 15.90 -31.89
C LEU A 327 19.06 16.17 -30.84
N LYS A 328 20.17 16.79 -31.22
CA LYS A 328 21.24 17.16 -30.30
C LYS A 328 20.75 18.19 -29.26
N LYS A 329 19.96 19.19 -29.67
CA LYS A 329 19.33 20.15 -28.75
C LYS A 329 18.44 19.42 -27.74
N LEU A 330 17.57 18.52 -28.21
CA LEU A 330 16.70 17.70 -27.36
C LEU A 330 17.48 16.88 -26.32
N LEU A 331 18.55 16.19 -26.74
CA LEU A 331 19.37 15.36 -25.87
C LEU A 331 20.19 16.17 -24.87
N ASN A 332 20.66 17.36 -25.24
CA ASN A 332 21.35 18.26 -24.32
C ASN A 332 20.41 18.77 -23.23
N ALA A 333 19.20 19.18 -23.59
CA ALA A 333 18.19 19.58 -22.62
C ALA A 333 17.83 18.44 -21.65
N TRP A 334 17.77 17.20 -22.15
CA TRP A 334 17.47 16.02 -21.32
C TRP A 334 18.54 15.71 -20.28
N LYS A 335 19.79 16.15 -20.47
CA LYS A 335 20.86 15.94 -19.48
C LYS A 335 20.77 16.90 -18.30
N ILE A 336 20.04 17.99 -18.45
CA ILE A 336 19.93 19.06 -17.45
C ILE A 336 18.74 18.81 -16.51
N ILE A 337 17.62 18.35 -17.08
CA ILE A 337 16.35 18.06 -16.39
C ILE A 337 16.41 16.68 -15.74
#